data_AF-A0A0F4L1K7-F1
#
_entry.id   AF-A0A0F4L1K7-F1
#
_cell.length_a   1.000
_cell.length_b   1.000
_cell.length_c   1.000
_cell.angle_alpha   90.00
_cell.angle_beta   90.00
_cell.angle_gamma   90.00
#
_symmetry.space_group_name_H-M   'P 1'
#
loop_
_entity.id
_entity.type
_entity.pdbx_description
1 polymer ?
#
loop_
_entity_poly.entity_id
_entity_poly.type
_entity_poly.pdbx_seq_one_letter_code
_entity_poly.pdbx_strand_id
1 'polypeptide(L)'
;MYGLELLQGTYQEAVNVFLTKYGGATDDYFSEKSYARFKAGEIKAPTKRKISRTSEGLYCHHIDEDKMIMMASPEFIRYLDIPFDYQRKNRLVYCNLIEHGILHLLIASETCGRGFELGCLPGVGGYVNFIRPNLIQWLIDGVEPKLPWQIACRNAVFMNRHAAKKMIKQMDRFLFDHYPSVTKKELKEGCEAFQY
;
A
#
# COMPACT_ATOMS: atom_id res chain seq x y z
N MET A 1 13.62 16.07 0.15
CA MET A 1 12.58 15.75 -0.86
C MET A 1 12.01 14.40 -0.47
N TYR A 2 10.69 14.25 -0.30
CA TYR A 2 10.05 13.05 0.28
C TYR A 2 9.71 11.99 -0.77
N GLY A 3 10.38 11.98 -1.92
CA GLY A 3 10.04 11.10 -3.04
C GLY A 3 8.83 11.57 -3.87
N LEU A 4 8.20 12.71 -3.54
CA LEU A 4 7.01 13.21 -4.24
C LEU A 4 7.26 13.54 -5.72
N GLU A 5 8.51 13.76 -6.11
CA GLU A 5 8.93 13.85 -7.50
C GLU A 5 8.53 12.62 -8.33
N LEU A 6 8.41 11.45 -7.71
CA LEU A 6 7.98 10.21 -8.36
C LEU A 6 6.52 10.25 -8.84
N LEU A 7 5.69 11.17 -8.30
CA LEU A 7 4.32 11.38 -8.78
C LEU A 7 4.27 11.96 -10.21
N GLN A 8 5.41 12.41 -10.76
CA GLN A 8 5.50 12.87 -12.15
C GLN A 8 5.80 11.73 -13.14
N GLY A 9 6.14 10.55 -12.63
CA GLY A 9 6.42 9.35 -13.43
C GLY A 9 5.27 8.35 -13.38
N THR A 10 5.58 7.16 -13.86
CA THR A 10 4.69 5.99 -13.85
C THR A 10 4.84 5.18 -12.56
N TYR A 11 3.82 4.38 -12.25
CA TYR A 11 3.85 3.38 -11.19
C TYR A 11 5.07 2.45 -11.33
N GLN A 12 5.34 1.97 -12.54
CA GLN A 12 6.46 1.06 -12.78
C GLN A 12 7.83 1.73 -12.57
N GLU A 13 7.97 3.02 -12.90
CA GLU A 13 9.19 3.79 -12.59
C GLU A 13 9.40 3.91 -11.08
N ALA A 14 8.36 4.22 -10.31
CA ALA A 14 8.44 4.25 -8.85
C ALA A 14 8.83 2.87 -8.27
N VAL A 15 8.24 1.78 -8.78
CA VAL A 15 8.64 0.41 -8.42
C VAL A 15 10.11 0.16 -8.70
N ASN A 16 10.63 0.55 -9.87
CA ASN A 16 12.03 0.36 -10.24
C ASN A 16 12.98 1.15 -9.32
N VAL A 17 12.61 2.37 -8.94
CA VAL A 17 13.35 3.19 -7.98
C VAL A 17 13.43 2.46 -6.63
N PHE A 18 12.33 1.89 -6.15
CA PHE A 18 12.30 1.20 -4.86
C PHE A 18 13.01 -0.15 -4.87
N LEU A 19 12.93 -0.90 -5.98
CA LEU A 19 13.73 -2.11 -6.18
C LEU A 19 15.24 -1.79 -6.15
N THR A 20 15.66 -0.69 -6.77
CA THR A 20 17.05 -0.23 -6.74
C THR A 20 17.46 0.21 -5.33
N LYS A 21 16.57 0.92 -4.63
CA LYS A 21 16.85 1.50 -3.31
C LYS A 21 16.91 0.45 -2.19
N TYR A 22 16.00 -0.52 -2.19
CA TYR A 22 15.82 -1.45 -1.07
C TYR A 22 16.12 -2.91 -1.41
N GLY A 23 16.33 -3.23 -2.69
CA GLY A 23 16.43 -4.61 -3.19
C GLY A 23 15.06 -5.28 -3.32
N GLY A 24 15.06 -6.46 -3.96
CA GLY A 24 13.89 -7.32 -4.08
C GLY A 24 13.59 -8.15 -2.82
N ALA A 25 12.41 -8.77 -2.77
CA ALA A 25 12.08 -9.71 -1.72
C ALA A 25 12.95 -10.98 -1.78
N THR A 26 13.24 -11.55 -0.62
CA THR A 26 14.09 -12.75 -0.48
C THR A 26 13.31 -14.05 -0.65
N ASP A 27 11.99 -14.01 -0.51
CA ASP A 27 11.07 -15.15 -0.56
C ASP A 27 9.71 -14.68 -1.11
N ASP A 28 8.86 -15.64 -1.48
CA ASP A 28 7.50 -15.36 -1.93
C ASP A 28 6.65 -14.82 -0.76
N TYR A 29 5.53 -14.14 -1.01
CA TYR A 29 4.70 -13.58 0.06
C TYR A 29 4.05 -14.69 0.92
N PHE A 30 3.49 -15.68 0.23
CA PHE A 30 2.94 -16.91 0.82
C PHE A 30 3.73 -18.14 0.35
N SER A 31 3.70 -19.22 1.11
CA SER A 31 4.22 -20.50 0.65
C SER A 31 3.33 -21.04 -0.47
N GLU A 32 3.92 -21.38 -1.63
CA GLU A 32 3.23 -21.98 -2.78
C GLU A 32 2.39 -23.21 -2.40
N LYS A 33 2.99 -24.15 -1.66
CA LYS A 33 2.29 -25.33 -1.16
C LYS A 33 1.09 -24.96 -0.29
N SER A 34 1.24 -23.99 0.61
CA SER A 34 0.13 -23.53 1.44
C SER A 34 -0.94 -22.80 0.63
N TYR A 35 -0.55 -22.06 -0.41
CA TYR A 35 -1.43 -21.33 -1.28
C TYR A 35 -2.30 -22.28 -2.11
N ALA A 36 -1.70 -23.32 -2.69
CA ALA A 36 -2.44 -24.37 -3.40
C ALA A 36 -3.49 -25.05 -2.49
N ARG A 37 -3.09 -25.43 -1.27
CA ARG A 37 -4.02 -26.01 -0.28
C ARG A 37 -5.12 -25.03 0.13
N PHE A 38 -4.80 -23.74 0.23
CA PHE A 38 -5.78 -22.69 0.52
C PHE A 38 -6.81 -22.55 -0.60
N LYS A 39 -6.37 -22.57 -1.86
CA LYS A 39 -7.23 -22.52 -3.06
C LYS A 39 -8.09 -23.77 -3.19
N ALA A 40 -7.57 -24.94 -2.77
CA ALA A 40 -8.33 -26.19 -2.69
C ALA A 40 -9.31 -26.26 -1.49
N GLY A 41 -9.37 -25.22 -0.64
CA GLY A 41 -10.28 -25.18 0.51
C GLY A 41 -9.82 -25.99 1.72
N GLU A 42 -8.63 -26.57 1.69
CA GLU A 42 -8.11 -27.42 2.79
C GLU A 42 -7.71 -26.62 4.03
N ILE A 43 -7.34 -25.35 3.86
CA ILE A 43 -6.93 -24.45 4.94
C ILE A 43 -7.65 -23.09 4.82
N LYS A 44 -7.77 -22.39 5.95
CA LYS A 44 -8.48 -21.10 6.03
C LYS A 44 -7.67 -19.89 5.54
N ALA A 45 -6.34 -20.00 5.51
CA ALA A 45 -5.46 -18.94 5.03
C ALA A 45 -4.11 -19.55 4.58
N PRO A 46 -3.46 -19.01 3.54
CA PRO A 46 -2.12 -19.41 3.15
C PRO A 46 -1.09 -18.97 4.19
N THR A 47 0.00 -19.74 4.33
CA THR A 47 1.07 -19.48 5.28
C THR A 47 2.00 -18.39 4.75
N LYS A 48 2.12 -17.28 5.49
CA LYS A 48 3.03 -16.17 5.17
C LYS A 48 4.49 -16.59 5.34
N ARG A 49 5.36 -16.14 4.43
CA ARG A 49 6.82 -16.36 4.49
C ARG A 49 7.54 -15.25 5.26
N LYS A 50 8.84 -15.44 5.50
CA LYS A 50 9.69 -14.52 6.26
C LYS A 50 10.21 -13.38 5.39
N ILE A 51 9.30 -12.51 4.95
CA ILE A 51 9.59 -11.35 4.09
C ILE A 51 9.42 -10.00 4.82
N SER A 52 9.10 -10.02 6.12
CA SER A 52 8.84 -8.79 6.86
C SER A 52 10.13 -7.99 7.06
N ARG A 53 10.09 -6.71 6.67
CA ARG A 53 11.16 -5.72 6.91
C ARG A 53 10.66 -4.51 7.69
N THR A 54 9.57 -4.68 8.42
CA THR A 54 8.96 -3.60 9.22
C THR A 54 9.87 -3.11 10.34
N SER A 55 10.82 -3.92 10.82
CA SER A 55 11.87 -3.49 11.75
C SER A 55 12.82 -2.45 11.13
N GLU A 56 12.91 -2.39 9.80
CA GLU A 56 13.66 -1.36 9.05
C GLU A 56 12.76 -0.18 8.66
N GLY A 57 11.49 -0.20 9.08
CA GLY A 57 10.47 0.79 8.69
C GLY A 57 9.91 0.60 7.28
N LEU A 58 10.04 -0.61 6.71
CA LEU A 58 9.60 -0.92 5.36
C LEU A 58 8.37 -1.83 5.33
N TYR A 59 7.43 -1.49 4.47
CA TYR A 59 6.27 -2.29 4.07
C TYR A 59 6.65 -3.12 2.84
N CYS A 60 6.11 -4.34 2.76
CA CYS A 60 6.12 -5.12 1.53
C CYS A 60 4.86 -4.78 0.74
N HIS A 61 5.04 -4.38 -0.51
CA HIS A 61 3.99 -4.03 -1.46
C HIS A 61 3.95 -5.06 -2.59
N HIS A 62 2.75 -5.46 -3.01
CA HIS A 62 2.53 -6.32 -4.17
C HIS A 62 2.54 -5.48 -5.44
N ILE A 63 3.49 -5.72 -6.34
CA ILE A 63 3.65 -4.94 -7.58
C ILE A 63 2.38 -5.03 -8.45
N ASP A 64 1.67 -6.14 -8.43
CA ASP A 64 0.47 -6.37 -9.25
C ASP A 64 -0.84 -5.80 -8.66
N GLU A 65 -0.79 -4.96 -7.61
CA GLU A 65 -2.00 -4.34 -7.05
C GLU A 65 -2.71 -3.37 -8.02
N ASP A 66 -2.07 -3.00 -9.13
CA ASP A 66 -2.70 -2.32 -10.27
C ASP A 66 -3.61 -3.23 -11.11
N LYS A 67 -3.59 -4.55 -10.84
CA LYS A 67 -4.38 -5.58 -11.54
C LYS A 67 -5.42 -6.23 -10.63
N MET A 68 -5.08 -6.52 -9.38
CA MET A 68 -6.04 -7.07 -8.40
C MET A 68 -5.78 -6.50 -7.01
N ILE A 69 -6.83 -6.11 -6.30
CA ILE A 69 -6.69 -5.50 -4.97
C ILE A 69 -6.55 -6.55 -3.87
N MET A 70 -6.07 -6.11 -2.71
CA MET A 70 -6.12 -6.89 -1.46
C MET A 70 -5.44 -8.27 -1.58
N MET A 71 -4.32 -8.34 -2.30
CA MET A 71 -3.61 -9.59 -2.62
C MET A 71 -3.10 -10.38 -1.40
N ALA A 72 -3.04 -9.73 -0.23
CA ALA A 72 -2.70 -10.35 1.04
C ALA A 72 -3.91 -10.90 1.83
N SER A 73 -5.14 -10.58 1.41
CA SER A 73 -6.37 -10.98 2.11
C SER A 73 -6.86 -12.35 1.62
N PRO A 74 -6.96 -13.37 2.49
CA PRO A 74 -7.51 -14.67 2.10
C PRO A 74 -8.88 -14.59 1.43
N GLU A 75 -9.75 -13.70 1.90
CA GLU A 75 -11.08 -13.49 1.33
C GLU A 75 -11.00 -13.08 -0.15
N PHE A 76 -10.21 -12.04 -0.46
CA PHE A 76 -10.04 -11.54 -1.82
C PHE A 76 -9.26 -12.52 -2.71
N ILE A 77 -8.30 -13.27 -2.16
CA ILE A 77 -7.58 -14.30 -2.91
C ILE A 77 -8.53 -15.38 -3.44
N ARG A 78 -9.54 -15.77 -2.66
CA ARG A 78 -10.57 -16.71 -3.12
C ARG A 78 -11.53 -16.06 -4.09
N TYR A 79 -12.03 -14.88 -3.72
CA TYR A 79 -13.08 -14.20 -4.46
C TYR A 79 -12.64 -13.83 -5.89
N LEU A 80 -11.44 -13.23 -6.03
CA LEU A 80 -10.89 -12.77 -7.32
C LEU A 80 -10.04 -13.84 -8.02
N ASP A 81 -10.07 -15.08 -7.53
CA ASP A 81 -9.24 -16.18 -8.00
C ASP A 81 -7.75 -15.80 -8.21
N ILE A 82 -7.18 -15.02 -7.29
CA ILE A 82 -5.83 -14.45 -7.46
C ILE A 82 -4.80 -15.57 -7.72
N PRO A 83 -3.94 -15.43 -8.75
CA PRO A 83 -2.92 -16.42 -9.07
C PRO A 83 -1.73 -16.33 -8.10
N PHE A 84 -1.09 -17.47 -7.86
CA PHE A 84 0.10 -17.50 -7.01
C PHE A 84 1.28 -16.71 -7.60
N ASP A 85 1.32 -16.51 -8.92
CA ASP A 85 2.40 -15.75 -9.57
C ASP A 85 2.53 -14.32 -9.06
N TYR A 86 1.42 -13.68 -8.64
CA TYR A 86 1.45 -12.35 -8.02
C TYR A 86 2.03 -12.36 -6.60
N GLN A 87 2.19 -13.53 -5.99
CA GLN A 87 2.80 -13.70 -4.67
C GLN A 87 4.31 -13.97 -4.76
N ARG A 88 4.86 -14.12 -5.97
CA ARG A 88 6.28 -14.44 -6.17
C ARG A 88 7.17 -13.30 -5.71
N LYS A 89 8.36 -13.61 -5.20
CA LYS A 89 9.32 -12.63 -4.67
C LYS A 89 9.69 -11.51 -5.65
N ASN A 90 9.73 -11.80 -6.95
CA ASN A 90 10.01 -10.82 -8.01
C ASN A 90 8.80 -9.96 -8.38
N ARG A 91 7.64 -10.20 -7.76
CA ARG A 91 6.42 -9.38 -7.82
C ARG A 91 6.19 -8.58 -6.53
N LEU A 92 7.21 -8.50 -5.67
CA LEU A 92 7.17 -7.75 -4.42
C LEU A 92 8.22 -6.64 -4.41
N VAL A 93 7.88 -5.51 -3.80
CA VAL A 93 8.79 -4.37 -3.61
C VAL A 93 8.66 -3.83 -2.19
N TYR A 94 9.75 -3.30 -1.63
CA TYR A 94 9.74 -2.66 -0.32
C TYR A 94 9.63 -1.14 -0.44
N CYS A 95 8.89 -0.52 0.48
CA CYS A 95 8.73 0.94 0.53
C CYS A 95 8.44 1.39 1.97
N ASN A 96 8.81 2.62 2.34
CA ASN A 96 8.33 3.22 3.59
C ASN A 96 6.86 3.70 3.45
N LEU A 97 6.25 4.21 4.52
CA LEU A 97 4.83 4.58 4.50
C LEU A 97 4.48 5.68 3.48
N ILE A 98 5.36 6.66 3.26
CA ILE A 98 5.12 7.74 2.28
C ILE A 98 5.24 7.19 0.87
N GLU A 99 6.29 6.40 0.61
CA GLU A 99 6.54 5.74 -0.67
C GLU A 99 5.41 4.76 -1.03
N HIS A 100 4.88 4.04 -0.04
CA HIS A 100 3.69 3.20 -0.20
C HIS A 100 2.48 4.03 -0.64
N GLY A 101 2.29 5.21 -0.03
CA GLY A 101 1.27 6.16 -0.46
C GLY A 101 1.45 6.63 -1.90
N ILE A 102 2.69 6.89 -2.33
CA ILE A 102 3.00 7.25 -3.72
C ILE A 102 2.63 6.11 -4.68
N LEU A 103 2.95 4.85 -4.36
CA LEU A 103 2.55 3.70 -5.17
C LEU A 103 1.04 3.63 -5.34
N HIS A 104 0.28 3.73 -4.25
CA HIS A 104 -1.19 3.70 -4.31
C HIS A 104 -1.80 4.89 -5.08
N LEU A 105 -1.20 6.07 -5.00
CA LEU A 105 -1.64 7.23 -5.79
C LEU A 105 -1.40 7.02 -7.29
N LEU A 106 -0.22 6.52 -7.66
CA LEU A 106 0.12 6.20 -9.05
C LEU A 106 -0.79 5.10 -9.61
N ILE A 107 -1.04 4.04 -8.83
CA ILE A 107 -2.02 3.01 -9.19
C ILE A 107 -3.39 3.66 -9.44
N ALA A 108 -3.89 4.48 -8.52
CA ALA A 108 -5.19 5.13 -8.67
C ALA A 108 -5.26 5.98 -9.95
N SER A 109 -4.22 6.78 -10.21
CA SER A 109 -4.12 7.61 -11.42
C SER A 109 -4.15 6.77 -12.70
N GLU A 110 -3.33 5.72 -12.78
CA GLU A 110 -3.23 4.88 -13.98
C GLU A 110 -4.44 3.96 -14.15
N THR A 111 -5.16 3.65 -13.08
CA THR A 111 -6.34 2.78 -13.09
C THR A 111 -7.66 3.53 -13.21
N CYS A 112 -7.64 4.88 -13.16
CA CYS A 112 -8.83 5.70 -13.28
C CYS A 112 -9.61 5.38 -14.56
N GLY A 113 -10.92 5.13 -14.41
CA GLY A 113 -11.82 4.79 -15.52
C GLY A 113 -11.69 3.36 -16.04
N ARG A 114 -10.74 2.55 -15.53
CA ARG A 114 -10.74 1.10 -15.77
C ARG A 114 -11.81 0.47 -14.88
N GLY A 115 -12.75 -0.25 -15.49
CA GLY A 115 -13.70 -1.07 -14.73
C GLY A 115 -12.98 -2.27 -14.14
N PHE A 116 -12.86 -2.34 -12.82
CA PHE A 116 -12.45 -3.55 -12.12
C PHE A 116 -13.68 -4.32 -11.65
N GLU A 117 -13.50 -5.63 -11.47
CA GLU A 117 -14.51 -6.48 -10.83
C GLU A 117 -14.96 -5.85 -9.50
N LEU A 118 -16.26 -5.94 -9.20
CA LEU A 118 -16.91 -5.38 -8.01
C LEU A 118 -16.86 -3.85 -7.85
N GLY A 119 -16.50 -3.08 -8.88
CA GLY A 119 -16.34 -1.63 -8.71
C GLY A 119 -15.18 -1.28 -7.79
N CYS A 120 -14.19 -2.17 -7.70
CA CYS A 120 -12.97 -1.92 -6.94
C CYS A 120 -12.23 -0.72 -7.54
N LEU A 121 -11.64 0.10 -6.68
CA LEU A 121 -10.82 1.25 -7.07
C LEU A 121 -9.38 1.00 -6.62
N PRO A 122 -8.53 0.37 -7.46
CA PRO A 122 -7.14 0.11 -7.11
C PRO A 122 -6.43 1.40 -6.71
N GLY A 123 -5.51 1.29 -5.75
CA GLY A 123 -4.81 2.45 -5.22
C GLY A 123 -5.64 3.29 -4.23
N VAL A 124 -6.86 3.69 -4.61
CA VAL A 124 -7.71 4.59 -3.80
C VAL A 124 -7.96 4.01 -2.41
N GLY A 125 -8.46 2.78 -2.31
CA GLY A 125 -8.76 2.15 -1.03
C GLY A 125 -7.52 2.01 -0.12
N GLY A 126 -6.37 1.66 -0.70
CA GLY A 126 -5.09 1.57 0.02
C GLY A 126 -4.66 2.90 0.63
N TYR A 127 -4.70 3.96 -0.18
CA TYR A 127 -4.33 5.30 0.26
C TYR A 127 -5.32 5.87 1.28
N VAL A 128 -6.62 5.87 0.96
CA VAL A 128 -7.67 6.55 1.74
C VAL A 128 -7.91 5.86 3.07
N ASN A 129 -7.97 4.53 3.09
CA ASN A 129 -8.35 3.80 4.31
C ASN A 129 -7.14 3.45 5.17
N PHE A 130 -5.96 3.19 4.62
CA PHE A 130 -4.84 2.67 5.42
C PHE A 130 -3.68 3.64 5.57
N ILE A 131 -3.22 4.24 4.48
CA ILE A 131 -1.95 4.98 4.49
C ILE A 131 -2.14 6.41 4.99
N ARG A 132 -3.06 7.15 4.38
CA ARG A 132 -3.34 8.54 4.73
C ARG A 132 -3.77 8.70 6.20
N PRO A 133 -4.63 7.85 6.78
CA PRO A 133 -4.97 7.92 8.21
C PRO A 133 -3.74 7.74 9.10
N ASN A 134 -2.85 6.78 8.81
CA ASN A 134 -1.61 6.59 9.58
C ASN A 134 -0.69 7.81 9.47
N LEU A 135 -0.53 8.40 8.28
CA LEU A 135 0.26 9.62 8.11
C LEU A 135 -0.30 10.80 8.94
N ILE A 136 -1.62 10.96 8.97
CA ILE A 136 -2.28 12.01 9.76
C ILE A 136 -2.09 11.75 11.25
N GLN A 137 -2.44 10.55 11.73
CA GLN A 137 -2.33 10.21 13.15
C GLN A 137 -0.89 10.39 13.66
N TRP A 138 0.09 9.86 12.93
CA TRP A 138 1.48 9.82 13.40
C TRP A 138 2.24 11.14 13.23
N LEU A 139 1.96 11.90 12.16
CA LEU A 139 2.75 13.10 11.79
C LEU A 139 2.02 14.42 12.01
N ILE A 140 0.67 14.42 12.08
CA ILE A 140 -0.13 15.63 12.28
C ILE A 140 -0.73 15.68 13.68
N ASP A 141 -1.32 14.58 14.14
CA ASP A 141 -2.03 14.53 15.43
C ASP A 141 -1.09 14.16 16.58
N GLY A 142 0.08 13.59 16.27
CA GLY A 142 1.08 13.21 17.26
C GLY A 142 0.70 11.95 18.04
N VAL A 143 -0.17 11.11 17.48
CA VAL A 143 -0.53 9.81 18.04
C VAL A 143 0.65 8.87 17.85
N GLU A 144 1.34 8.56 18.95
CA GLU A 144 2.48 7.67 18.94
C GLU A 144 2.02 6.19 18.86
N PRO A 145 2.51 5.41 17.88
CA PRO A 145 2.20 4.00 17.81
C PRO A 145 2.85 3.23 18.97
N LYS A 146 2.20 2.14 19.40
CA LYS A 146 2.67 1.31 20.53
C LYS A 146 3.42 0.06 20.08
N LEU A 147 3.13 -0.45 18.89
CA LEU A 147 3.74 -1.69 18.39
C LEU A 147 5.15 -1.40 17.84
N PRO A 148 6.18 -2.22 18.17
CA PRO A 148 7.56 -1.96 17.73
C PRO A 148 7.72 -1.76 16.23
N TRP A 149 6.98 -2.55 15.43
CA TRP A 149 7.02 -2.43 13.97
C TRP A 149 6.40 -1.13 13.46
N GLN A 150 5.34 -0.63 14.11
CA GLN A 150 4.74 0.67 13.76
C GLN A 150 5.66 1.82 14.16
N ILE A 151 6.33 1.72 15.31
CA ILE A 151 7.33 2.70 15.75
C ILE A 151 8.45 2.80 14.73
N ALA A 152 9.00 1.66 14.26
CA ALA A 152 10.02 1.64 13.23
C ALA A 152 9.54 2.28 11.91
N CYS A 153 8.34 1.91 11.43
CA CYS A 153 7.75 2.51 10.23
C CYS A 153 7.50 4.02 10.37
N ARG A 154 7.02 4.48 11.53
CA ARG A 154 6.81 5.90 11.83
C ARG A 154 8.11 6.67 11.85
N ASN A 155 9.15 6.13 12.48
CA ASN A 155 10.47 6.75 12.56
C ASN A 155 11.12 6.91 11.17
N ALA A 156 10.90 5.94 10.27
CA ALA A 156 11.43 6.00 8.90
C ALA A 156 10.85 7.15 8.06
N VAL A 157 9.70 7.71 8.46
CA VAL A 157 9.01 8.79 7.74
C VAL A 157 8.83 10.06 8.59
N PHE A 158 9.46 10.11 9.77
CA PHE A 158 9.24 11.18 10.73
C PHE A 158 9.66 12.54 10.16
N MET A 159 8.81 13.54 10.35
CA MET A 159 9.07 14.93 9.96
C MET A 159 8.24 15.90 10.79
N ASN A 160 8.58 17.18 10.74
CA ASN A 160 7.81 18.19 11.45
C ASN A 160 6.38 18.33 10.88
N ARG A 161 5.44 18.73 11.75
CA ARG A 161 4.01 18.85 11.45
C ARG A 161 3.71 19.73 10.23
N HIS A 162 4.46 20.82 10.03
CA HIS A 162 4.24 21.72 8.89
C HIS A 162 4.60 21.04 7.57
N ALA A 163 5.74 20.36 7.52
CA ALA A 163 6.16 19.58 6.36
C ALA A 163 5.18 18.44 6.06
N ALA A 164 4.73 17.71 7.10
CA ALA A 164 3.75 16.63 6.95
C ALA A 164 2.43 17.14 6.34
N LYS A 165 1.89 18.26 6.85
CA LYS A 165 0.69 18.89 6.29
C LYS A 165 0.86 19.27 4.82
N LYS A 166 2.02 19.83 4.45
CA LYS A 166 2.31 20.20 3.06
C LYS A 166 2.38 18.97 2.15
N MET A 167 3.08 17.92 2.59
CA MET A 167 3.22 16.66 1.86
C MET A 167 1.86 15.99 1.64
N ILE A 168 1.07 15.78 2.71
CA ILE A 168 -0.24 15.13 2.60
C ILE A 168 -1.18 15.95 1.71
N LYS A 169 -1.14 17.29 1.79
CA LYS A 169 -1.92 18.15 0.88
C LYS A 169 -1.53 17.96 -0.58
N GLN A 170 -0.25 17.75 -0.88
CA GLN A 170 0.22 17.48 -2.25
C GLN A 170 -0.25 16.10 -2.74
N MET A 171 -0.19 15.08 -1.88
CA MET A 171 -0.70 13.74 -2.15
C MET A 171 -2.21 13.73 -2.40
N ASP A 172 -2.98 14.39 -1.52
CA ASP A 172 -4.43 14.53 -1.67
C ASP A 172 -4.80 15.29 -2.96
N ARG A 173 -4.05 16.34 -3.30
CA ARG A 173 -4.26 17.08 -4.55
C ARG A 173 -4.01 16.20 -5.77
N PHE A 174 -2.92 15.43 -5.77
CA PHE A 174 -2.63 14.50 -6.86
C PHE A 174 -3.79 13.53 -7.07
N LEU A 175 -4.32 12.94 -5.99
CA LEU A 175 -5.47 12.05 -6.06
C LEU A 175 -6.69 12.72 -6.67
N PHE A 176 -7.04 13.93 -6.23
CA PHE A 176 -8.21 14.64 -6.77
C PHE A 176 -8.05 15.04 -8.23
N ASP A 177 -6.83 15.43 -8.63
CA ASP A 177 -6.55 15.85 -10.00
C ASP A 177 -6.63 14.65 -10.99
N HIS A 178 -6.34 13.42 -10.53
CA HIS A 178 -6.29 12.22 -11.38
C HIS A 178 -7.45 11.23 -11.15
N TYR A 179 -8.21 11.40 -10.08
CA TYR A 179 -9.35 10.55 -9.73
C TYR A 179 -10.52 11.43 -9.22
N PRO A 180 -11.14 12.24 -10.10
CA PRO A 180 -12.06 13.31 -9.70
C PRO A 180 -13.36 12.79 -9.06
N SER A 181 -13.66 11.50 -9.16
CA SER A 181 -14.79 10.89 -8.46
C SER A 181 -14.53 10.68 -6.96
N VAL A 182 -13.28 10.75 -6.49
CA VAL A 182 -12.96 10.74 -5.05
C VAL A 182 -13.27 12.11 -4.46
N THR A 183 -14.05 12.10 -3.39
CA THR A 183 -14.54 13.28 -2.69
C THR A 183 -13.74 13.57 -1.42
N LYS A 184 -13.77 14.82 -0.97
CA LYS A 184 -13.25 15.21 0.36
C LYS A 184 -13.94 14.47 1.50
N LYS A 185 -15.19 14.04 1.30
CA LYS A 185 -15.96 13.27 2.28
C LYS A 185 -15.34 11.89 2.48
N GLU A 186 -15.02 11.18 1.41
CA GLU A 186 -14.36 9.87 1.48
C GLU A 186 -12.99 9.95 2.16
N LEU A 187 -12.21 11.01 1.92
CA LEU A 187 -10.95 11.23 2.66
C LEU A 187 -11.16 11.42 4.17
N LYS A 188 -12.29 12.00 4.57
CA LYS A 188 -12.60 12.25 5.98
C LYS A 188 -13.09 10.96 6.66
N GLU A 189 -13.99 10.23 6.02
CA GLU A 189 -14.53 8.97 6.52
C GLU A 189 -13.44 7.90 6.70
N GLY A 190 -12.48 7.81 5.77
CA GLY A 190 -11.33 6.91 5.90
C GLY A 190 -10.48 7.18 7.15
N CYS A 191 -10.39 8.43 7.62
CA CYS A 191 -9.67 8.77 8.85
C CYS A 191 -10.45 8.40 10.13
N GLU A 192 -11.77 8.41 10.08
CA GLU A 192 -12.65 8.13 11.23
C GLU A 192 -12.81 6.62 11.47
N ALA A 193 -12.71 5.79 10.42
CA ALA A 193 -12.88 4.33 10.51
C ALA A 193 -11.79 3.57 11.29
N PHE A 194 -10.64 4.18 11.57
CA PHE A 194 -9.49 3.56 12.25
C PHE A 194 -9.25 4.07 13.67
N GLN A 195 -10.30 4.56 14.34
CA GLN A 195 -10.25 5.05 15.74
C GLN A 195 -10.59 3.99 16.80
N TYR A 196 -10.50 2.69 16.49
CA TYR A 196 -10.79 1.59 17.43
C TYR A 196 -9.53 0.90 17.95
#